data_AF-A0A523BYP6-F1
#
_entry.id   AF-A0A523BYP6-F1
#
_cell.length_a   1.000
_cell.length_b   1.000
_cell.length_c   1.000
_cell.angle_alpha   90.00
_cell.angle_beta   90.00
_cell.angle_gamma   90.00
#
_symmetry.space_group_name_H-M   'P 1'
#
loop_
_entity.id
_entity.type
_entity.pdbx_description
1 polymer ?
#
loop_
_entity_poly.entity_id
_entity_poly.type
_entity_poly.pdbx_seq_one_letter_code
_entity_poly.pdbx_strand_id
1 'polypeptide(L)' 'MEAREGLRIGEAVQLHFAGKKKPCRQGVVVGLYDKFFNIHFGHYQESFLWVDQVFGELRIVRLGKRSAFRAG' A
#
# COMPACT_ATOMS: atom_id res chain seq x y z
N MET A 1 -0.34 -16.59 7.35
CA MET A 1 -0.85 -16.25 6.01
C MET A 1 -1.80 -15.04 6.14
N GLU A 2 -1.34 -13.96 6.80
CA GLU A 2 -2.23 -12.89 7.32
C GLU A 2 -2.11 -11.56 6.56
N ALA A 3 -1.16 -11.44 5.62
CA ALA A 3 -0.86 -10.17 4.95
C ALA A 3 -1.98 -9.63 4.03
N ARG A 4 -2.81 -10.53 3.48
CA ARG A 4 -3.89 -10.18 2.52
C ARG A 4 -5.17 -9.71 3.20
N GLU A 5 -5.34 -10.00 4.49
CA GLU A 5 -6.63 -9.85 5.15
C GLU A 5 -6.99 -8.38 5.33
N GLY A 6 -7.86 -7.90 4.43
CA GLY A 6 -8.55 -6.63 4.59
C GLY A 6 -8.02 -5.45 3.77
N LEU A 7 -7.15 -5.67 2.78
CA LEU A 7 -6.88 -4.67 1.73
C LEU A 7 -7.95 -4.74 0.65
N ARG A 8 -8.42 -3.59 0.14
CA ARG A 8 -9.42 -3.54 -0.94
C ARG A 8 -8.94 -2.69 -2.11
N ILE A 9 -9.37 -3.06 -3.32
CA ILE A 9 -9.19 -2.21 -4.50
C ILE A 9 -9.90 -0.87 -4.26
N GLY A 10 -9.24 0.23 -4.62
CA GLY A 10 -9.69 1.60 -4.38
C GLY A 10 -9.29 2.17 -3.01
N GLU A 11 -8.64 1.38 -2.15
CA GLU A 11 -8.20 1.84 -0.83
C GLU A 11 -6.90 2.64 -0.93
N ALA A 12 -6.85 3.78 -0.22
CA ALA A 12 -5.63 4.56 -0.06
C ALA A 12 -4.73 3.90 1.01
N VAL A 13 -3.46 3.72 0.67
CA VAL A 13 -2.49 3.06 1.54
C VAL A 13 -1.18 3.82 1.57
N GLN A 14 -0.43 3.66 2.64
CA GLN A 14 0.93 4.13 2.78
C GLN A 14 1.87 2.93 2.91
N LEU A 15 2.83 2.84 2.00
CA LEU A 15 3.87 1.81 1.99
C LEU A 15 5.12 2.32 2.71
N HIS A 16 5.66 1.50 3.59
CA HIS A 16 6.94 1.72 4.27
C HIS A 16 7.93 0.63 3.87
N PHE A 17 9.06 1.03 3.31
CA PHE A 17 10.13 0.12 2.85
C PHE A 17 11.23 0.04 3.91
N ALA A 18 11.64 -1.16 4.29
CA ALA A 18 12.78 -1.39 5.18
C ALA A 18 14.11 -1.05 4.47
N GLY A 19 15.15 -0.71 5.24
CA GLY A 19 16.52 -0.55 4.75
C GLY A 19 16.85 0.76 4.01
N LYS A 20 15.86 1.50 3.49
CA LYS A 20 16.08 2.86 2.99
C LYS A 20 15.82 3.86 4.13
N LYS A 21 16.48 5.02 4.15
CA LYS A 21 16.34 6.13 5.15
C LYS A 21 14.92 6.78 5.19
N LYS A 22 13.86 6.00 4.97
CA LYS A 22 12.42 6.28 4.92
C LYS A 22 11.90 6.97 3.65
N PRO A 23 11.72 6.26 2.53
CA PRO A 23 10.79 6.69 1.50
C PRO A 23 9.43 6.03 1.79
N CYS A 24 8.59 6.63 2.63
CA CYS A 24 7.19 6.20 2.67
C CYS A 24 6.48 6.72 1.41
N ARG A 25 5.67 5.89 0.75
CA ARG A 25 4.94 6.29 -0.46
C ARG A 25 3.45 6.03 -0.26
N GLN A 26 2.62 6.99 -0.61
CA GLN A 26 1.16 6.86 -0.56
C GLN A 26 0.62 6.55 -1.95
N GLY A 27 -0.30 5.61 -2.06
CA GLY A 27 -0.93 5.26 -3.32
C GLY A 27 -2.27 4.59 -3.11
N VAL A 28 -2.91 4.23 -4.21
CA VAL A 28 -4.21 3.56 -4.22
C VAL A 28 -4.04 2.14 -4.70
N VAL A 29 -4.66 1.18 -4.02
CA VAL A 29 -4.68 -0.22 -4.44
C VAL A 29 -5.51 -0.33 -5.72
N VAL A 30 -4.91 -0.77 -6.81
CA VAL A 30 -5.60 -0.92 -8.11
C VAL A 30 -5.74 -2.37 -8.56
N GLY A 31 -5.05 -3.30 -7.92
CA GLY A 31 -5.18 -4.73 -8.21
C GLY A 31 -4.68 -5.59 -7.05
N LEU A 32 -5.40 -6.68 -6.79
CA LEU A 32 -5.07 -7.67 -5.76
C LEU A 32 -5.08 -9.04 -6.42
N TYR A 33 -3.96 -9.74 -6.33
CA TYR A 33 -3.80 -11.07 -6.88
C TYR A 33 -3.30 -12.02 -5.78
N ASP A 34 -3.35 -13.32 -6.07
CA ASP A 34 -2.45 -14.25 -5.40
C ASP A 34 -1.01 -13.77 -5.62
N LYS A 35 -0.01 -14.06 -4.81
CA LYS A 35 1.40 -13.64 -5.03
C LYS A 35 1.72 -12.12 -5.04
N PHE A 36 0.94 -11.23 -5.64
CA PHE A 36 1.28 -9.80 -5.74
C PHE A 36 0.06 -8.86 -5.68
N PHE A 37 0.33 -7.57 -5.55
CA PHE A 37 -0.65 -6.49 -5.61
C PHE A 37 -0.08 -5.28 -6.34
N ASN A 38 -0.96 -4.45 -6.88
CA ASN A 38 -0.61 -3.25 -7.64
C ASN A 38 -1.06 -1.99 -6.91
N ILE A 39 -0.15 -1.02 -6.81
CA ILE A 39 -0.43 0.31 -6.26
C ILE A 39 -0.21 1.36 -7.34
N HIS A 40 -1.16 2.29 -7.44
CA HIS A 40 -1.06 3.47 -8.27
C HIS A 40 -0.60 4.67 -7.44
N PHE A 41 0.49 5.31 -7.86
CA PHE A 41 1.14 6.46 -7.20
C PHE A 41 0.84 7.78 -7.93
N GLY A 42 -0.33 7.91 -8.55
CA GLY A 42 -0.78 9.11 -9.27
C GLY A 42 -0.25 9.22 -10.71
N HIS A 43 1.08 9.09 -10.91
CA HIS A 43 1.69 9.20 -12.24
C HIS A 43 2.16 7.87 -12.82
N TYR A 44 2.29 6.85 -11.99
CA TYR A 44 2.75 5.51 -12.39
C TYR A 44 2.12 4.44 -11.49
N GLN A 45 2.20 3.20 -11.94
CA GLN A 45 1.79 2.02 -11.20
C GLN A 45 3.00 1.13 -10.92
N GLU A 46 3.05 0.52 -9.75
CA GLU A 46 4.08 -0.43 -9.35
C GLU A 46 3.44 -1.69 -8.76
N SER A 47 4.06 -2.85 -9.01
CA SER A 47 3.65 -4.15 -8.48
C SER A 47 4.56 -4.56 -7.32
N PHE A 48 3.97 -5.10 -6.27
CA PHE A 48 4.67 -5.55 -5.07
C PHE A 48 4.30 -6.99 -4.75
N LEU A 49 5.26 -7.78 -4.26
CA LEU A 49 4.98 -9.16 -3.88
C LEU A 49 4.47 -9.21 -2.43
N TRP A 50 3.51 -10.10 -2.17
CA TRP A 50 3.07 -10.35 -0.79
C TRP A 50 4.19 -10.88 0.10
N VAL A 51 5.19 -11.54 -0.50
CA VAL A 51 6.32 -12.10 0.23
C VAL A 51 7.21 -11.02 0.84
N ASP A 52 7.31 -9.85 0.20
CA ASP A 52 8.07 -8.69 0.69
C ASP A 52 7.51 -8.18 2.02
N GLN A 53 6.19 -8.32 2.21
CA GLN A 53 5.53 -8.01 3.48
C GLN A 53 5.82 -9.06 4.56
N VAL A 54 5.93 -10.33 4.18
CA VAL A 54 6.23 -11.44 5.12
C VAL A 54 7.67 -11.34 5.64
N PHE A 55 8.62 -10.98 4.78
CA PHE A 55 10.02 -10.75 5.17
C PHE A 55 10.25 -9.42 5.90
N GLY A 56 9.22 -8.60 6.06
CA GLY A 56 9.30 -7.31 6.74
C GLY A 56 9.98 -6.21 5.92
N GLU A 57 10.23 -6.45 4.62
CA GLU A 57 10.77 -5.45 3.70
C GLU A 57 9.75 -4.37 3.35
N LEU A 58 8.47 -4.72 3.44
CA LEU A 58 7.35 -3.85 3.10
C LEU A 58 6.26 -3.87 4.19
N ARG A 59 5.92 -2.71 4.73
CA ARG A 59 4.76 -2.55 5.62
C ARG A 59 3.69 -1.69 4.97
N ILE A 60 2.48 -2.21 4.91
CA ILE A 60 1.31 -1.53 4.36
C ILE A 60 0.48 -0.95 5.51
N VAL A 61 0.22 0.36 5.46
CA VAL A 61 -0.65 1.06 6.39
C VAL A 61 -1.88 1.53 5.63
N ARG A 62 -3.05 1.07 6.05
CA ARG A 62 -4.33 1.54 5.48
C ARG A 62 -4.59 2.97 5.92
N LEU A 63 -4.73 3.88 4.96
CA LEU A 63 -5.22 5.22 5.22
C LEU A 63 -6.73 5.10 5.19
N GLY A 64 -7.34 4.98 6.38
CA GLY A 64 -8.80 4.96 6.49
C GLY A 64 -9.40 6.17 5.77
N LYS A 65 -10.71 6.12 5.49
CA LYS A 65 -11.48 7.30 5.02
C LYS A 65 -11.52 8.38 6.12
N ARG A 66 -10.38 8.99 6.45
CA ARG A 66 -10.33 10.25 7.19
C ARG A 66 -10.67 11.32 6.18
N SER A 67 -11.97 11.62 6.13
CA SER A 67 -12.59 12.85 5.65
C SER A 67 -11.61 13.83 5.03
N ALA A 68 -11.59 13.87 3.70
CA ALA A 68 -11.24 15.07 2.97
C ALA A 68 -12.28 16.15 3.30
N PHE A 69 -12.15 16.77 4.48
CA PHE A 69 -12.91 17.97 4.88
C PHE A 69 -12.11 18.75 5.91
N ARG A 70 -11.07 19.43 5.45
CA ARG A 70 -10.61 20.71 6.01
C ARG A 70 -10.21 21.62 4.86
N ALA A 71 -11.24 22.15 4.19
CA ALA A 71 -11.19 23.52 3.70
C ALA A 71 -11.64 24.39 4.88
N GLY A 72 -10.75 25.25 5.35
CA GLY A 72 -10.95 26.21 6.42
C GLY A 72 -9.75 27.15 6.42
#